data_AF-Q067Y9-F1
#
_entry.id   AF-Q067Y9-F1
#
_cell.length_a   1.000
_cell.length_b   1.000
_cell.length_c   1.000
_cell.angle_alpha   90.00
_cell.angle_beta   90.00
_cell.angle_gamma   90.00
#
_symmetry.space_group_name_H-M   'P 1'
#
loop_
_entity.id
_entity.type
_entity.pdbx_description
1 polymer ?
#
loop_
_entity_poly.entity_id
_entity_poly.type
_entity_poly.pdbx_seq_one_letter_code
_entity_poly.pdbx_strand_id
1 'polypeptide(L)'
;MSKVTGLQIVVPNTEFMLNTGNGGNSQSFKSLNELIDILRIAIVDWKRAEGRGKAAFKFSETYAEVLEFIEKDLISGISEENLNSREDLFKFFDQSVNKQGNSWSFIWQYSYSNYHPTFDIQPPLLSEVNGDNYKAGYKILKNTSVEAYREFFELFRNSGQLINNLNSSNKAKIEGSLAFLSIKVQNKAILGLNTNLDEKGADLIVKMSQVSSSIDSARVSFEDETQKYLEAQKDRFEKADAEHVIYIEELKDNLTDFIKEKREQFSNLEDSYEQKLKLKAPIKFWEDEAKKYKMSAIYWSVGAVISGLLIILTGLWILKIGEQDLDKLKNISIIPIYFVPIALISLLIYILRTLIKIAISNQHISVEYAQKAALTDYYLSMIQEGHLGISIEEKQLLLPTIFSKIDSGLIKSDSTGDSDITELLKILVAKK
;
A
#
# COMPACT_ATOMS: atom_id res chain seq x y z
N MET A 1 20.71 -45.87 17.37
CA MET A 1 19.49 -46.43 17.98
C MET A 1 18.72 -47.16 16.88
N SER A 2 18.34 -48.42 17.14
CA SER A 2 18.07 -49.48 16.16
C SER A 2 17.00 -49.17 15.11
N LYS A 3 17.41 -49.12 13.84
CA LYS A 3 16.55 -49.34 12.67
C LYS A 3 17.27 -50.34 11.78
N VAL A 4 16.85 -51.60 11.84
CA VAL A 4 17.27 -52.62 10.88
C VAL A 4 16.00 -53.34 10.45
N THR A 5 15.64 -53.18 9.19
CA THR A 5 14.41 -53.68 8.58
C THR A 5 14.79 -54.53 7.37
N GLY A 6 15.55 -55.61 7.58
CA GLY A 6 16.16 -56.34 6.46
C GLY A 6 16.36 -57.84 6.60
N LEU A 7 16.45 -58.49 5.44
CA LEU A 7 16.88 -59.87 5.25
C LEU A 7 18.40 -60.00 5.44
N GLN A 8 18.84 -60.74 6.46
CA GLN A 8 20.23 -61.11 6.70
C GLN A 8 20.55 -62.41 5.94
N ILE A 9 21.53 -62.37 5.03
CA ILE A 9 22.03 -63.58 4.34
C ILE A 9 23.33 -64.01 5.01
N VAL A 10 23.38 -65.25 5.52
CA VAL A 10 24.58 -65.83 6.16
C VAL A 10 25.16 -66.91 5.26
N VAL A 11 26.46 -66.88 4.97
CA VAL A 11 27.16 -67.97 4.25
C VAL A 11 28.43 -68.34 5.03
N PRO A 12 28.72 -69.65 5.29
CA PRO A 12 28.09 -70.87 4.76
C PRO A 12 27.30 -71.70 5.79
N ASN A 13 26.34 -72.49 5.28
CA ASN A 13 25.42 -73.43 5.95
C ASN A 13 24.22 -72.86 6.74
N THR A 14 23.14 -72.68 5.97
CA THR A 14 21.73 -72.90 6.34
C THR A 14 21.09 -71.95 7.34
N GLU A 15 20.95 -70.66 7.01
CA GLU A 15 19.78 -69.86 7.41
C GLU A 15 19.79 -68.47 6.75
N PHE A 16 18.68 -68.11 6.11
CA PHE A 16 18.40 -66.79 5.53
C PHE A 16 17.37 -66.10 6.43
N MET A 17 17.70 -65.05 7.16
CA MET A 17 16.75 -64.48 8.12
C MET A 17 16.11 -63.20 7.59
N LEU A 18 14.81 -63.18 7.34
CA LEU A 18 14.04 -61.96 7.15
C LEU A 18 13.79 -61.31 8.52
N ASN A 19 14.50 -60.23 8.85
CA ASN A 19 14.15 -59.46 10.03
C ASN A 19 12.88 -58.66 9.74
N THR A 20 11.78 -59.04 10.38
CA THR A 20 10.51 -58.37 10.16
C THR A 20 10.36 -57.07 10.96
N GLY A 21 11.29 -56.75 11.87
CA GLY A 21 11.28 -55.55 12.70
C GLY A 21 11.23 -55.85 14.21
N ASN A 22 11.42 -54.79 15.02
CA ASN A 22 11.79 -54.87 16.44
C ASN A 22 10.80 -55.66 17.30
N GLY A 23 11.29 -56.75 17.91
CA GLY A 23 10.48 -57.74 18.64
C GLY A 23 11.01 -59.18 18.57
N GLY A 24 12.12 -59.44 17.87
CA GLY A 24 12.78 -60.75 17.87
C GLY A 24 12.17 -61.79 16.92
N ASN A 25 11.16 -61.44 16.12
CA ASN A 25 10.60 -62.34 15.11
C ASN A 25 11.32 -62.17 13.76
N SER A 26 12.49 -62.79 13.66
CA SER A 26 13.14 -63.04 12.36
C SER A 26 12.51 -64.28 11.73
N GLN A 27 12.03 -64.19 10.49
CA GLN A 27 11.61 -65.37 9.75
C GLN A 27 12.83 -65.97 9.05
N SER A 28 13.29 -67.11 9.54
CA SER A 28 14.36 -67.88 8.90
C SER A 28 13.81 -68.67 7.70
N PHE A 29 14.44 -68.54 6.55
CA PHE A 29 14.31 -69.41 5.39
C PHE A 29 15.53 -70.32 5.30
N LYS A 30 15.32 -71.53 4.78
CA LYS A 30 16.35 -72.56 4.67
C LYS A 30 17.23 -72.35 3.44
N SER A 31 16.75 -71.62 2.43
CA SER A 31 17.49 -71.37 1.18
C SER A 31 17.10 -70.06 0.48
N LEU A 32 17.97 -69.55 -0.41
CA LEU A 32 17.67 -68.40 -1.27
C LEU A 32 16.51 -68.69 -2.26
N ASN A 33 16.39 -69.95 -2.68
CA ASN A 33 15.29 -70.39 -3.55
C ASN A 33 13.93 -70.26 -2.84
N GLU A 34 13.88 -70.53 -1.53
CA GLU A 34 12.66 -70.34 -0.73
C GLU A 34 12.24 -68.86 -0.69
N LEU A 35 13.20 -67.94 -0.57
CA LEU A 35 12.93 -66.50 -0.65
C LEU A 35 12.40 -66.10 -2.05
N ILE A 36 13.00 -66.61 -3.11
CA ILE A 36 12.57 -66.36 -4.50
C ILE A 36 11.14 -66.83 -4.72
N ASP A 37 10.80 -68.04 -4.25
CA ASP A 37 9.45 -68.58 -4.39
C ASP A 37 8.42 -67.71 -3.65
N ILE A 38 8.76 -67.24 -2.45
CA ILE A 38 7.88 -66.36 -1.67
C ILE A 38 7.71 -65.00 -2.36
N LEU A 39 8.77 -64.43 -2.94
CA LEU A 39 8.69 -63.19 -3.73
C LEU A 39 7.79 -63.38 -4.96
N ARG A 40 7.93 -64.49 -5.69
CA ARG A 40 7.08 -64.81 -6.85
C ARG A 40 5.60 -64.90 -6.46
N ILE A 41 5.30 -65.55 -5.33
CA ILE A 41 3.92 -65.61 -4.79
C ILE A 41 3.42 -64.22 -4.43
N ALA A 42 4.20 -63.44 -3.69
CA ALA A 42 3.85 -62.09 -3.28
C ALA A 42 3.57 -61.16 -4.48
N ILE A 43 4.38 -61.25 -5.56
CA ILE A 43 4.15 -60.48 -6.80
C ILE A 43 2.77 -60.79 -7.38
N VAL A 44 2.40 -62.07 -7.48
CA VAL A 44 1.11 -62.47 -8.04
C VAL A 44 -0.05 -61.99 -7.17
N ASP A 45 0.06 -62.14 -5.85
CA ASP A 45 -0.98 -61.74 -4.91
C ASP A 45 -1.17 -60.22 -4.86
N TRP A 46 -0.08 -59.45 -4.88
CA TRP A 46 -0.16 -58.00 -4.95
C TRP A 46 -0.69 -57.52 -6.30
N LYS A 47 -0.30 -58.11 -7.44
CA LYS A 47 -0.92 -57.78 -8.75
C LYS A 47 -2.43 -57.95 -8.73
N ARG A 48 -2.92 -59.01 -8.06
CA ARG A 48 -4.36 -59.24 -7.88
C ARG A 48 -5.02 -58.19 -7.00
N ALA A 49 -4.38 -57.81 -5.88
CA ALA A 49 -4.91 -56.82 -4.95
C ALA A 49 -4.87 -55.38 -5.50
N GLU A 50 -3.87 -55.06 -6.32
CA GLU A 50 -3.62 -53.73 -6.89
C GLU A 50 -4.56 -53.39 -8.06
N GLY A 51 -4.91 -54.39 -8.88
CA GLY A 51 -5.73 -54.22 -10.07
C GLY A 51 -5.02 -53.43 -11.18
N ARG A 52 -5.76 -52.98 -12.20
CA ARG A 52 -5.22 -52.31 -13.40
C ARG A 52 -5.13 -50.77 -13.29
N GLY A 53 -5.39 -50.20 -12.11
CA GLY A 53 -5.42 -48.76 -11.89
C GLY A 53 -4.04 -48.14 -11.72
N LYS A 54 -3.92 -46.82 -11.95
CA LYS A 54 -2.75 -46.05 -11.52
C LYS A 54 -2.78 -45.92 -10.00
N ALA A 55 -1.62 -46.08 -9.37
CA ALA A 55 -1.38 -45.92 -7.93
C ALA A 55 -0.05 -45.17 -7.74
N ALA A 56 0.10 -44.47 -6.62
CA ALA A 56 1.31 -43.75 -6.27
C ALA A 56 2.49 -44.70 -6.00
N PHE A 57 2.19 -45.92 -5.55
CA PHE A 57 3.16 -47.01 -5.39
C PHE A 57 2.48 -48.35 -5.63
N LYS A 58 3.26 -49.34 -6.07
CA LYS A 58 2.81 -50.72 -6.25
C LYS A 58 3.85 -51.66 -5.68
N PHE A 59 3.42 -52.51 -4.77
CA PHE A 59 4.26 -53.53 -4.16
C PHE A 59 4.63 -54.62 -5.13
N SER A 60 3.76 -54.97 -6.08
CA SER A 60 4.11 -55.98 -7.07
C SER A 60 5.28 -55.58 -7.97
N GLU A 61 5.40 -54.29 -8.29
CA GLU A 61 6.52 -53.72 -9.04
C GLU A 61 7.79 -53.71 -8.18
N THR A 62 7.67 -53.26 -6.92
CA THR A 62 8.77 -53.33 -5.93
C THR A 62 9.31 -54.76 -5.80
N TYR A 63 8.44 -55.76 -5.63
CA TYR A 63 8.88 -57.15 -5.50
C TYR A 63 9.49 -57.72 -6.76
N ALA A 64 9.04 -57.29 -7.94
CA ALA A 64 9.63 -57.69 -9.20
C ALA A 64 11.05 -57.14 -9.37
N GLU A 65 11.28 -55.88 -9.01
CA GLU A 65 12.63 -55.27 -9.01
C GLU A 65 13.57 -56.00 -8.04
N VAL A 66 13.08 -56.30 -6.84
CA VAL A 66 13.83 -57.07 -5.82
C VAL A 66 14.19 -58.46 -6.34
N LEU A 67 13.24 -59.15 -6.97
CA LEU A 67 13.46 -60.47 -7.55
C LEU A 67 14.48 -60.42 -8.68
N GLU A 68 14.39 -59.41 -9.55
CA GLU A 68 15.34 -59.20 -10.64
C GLU A 68 16.75 -58.95 -10.10
N PHE A 69 16.91 -58.12 -9.06
CA PHE A 69 18.20 -57.93 -8.39
C PHE A 69 18.75 -59.26 -7.83
N ILE A 70 17.94 -60.07 -7.14
CA ILE A 70 18.40 -61.34 -6.59
C ILE A 70 18.83 -62.30 -7.70
N GLU A 71 18.03 -62.47 -8.75
CA GLU A 71 18.31 -63.44 -9.81
C GLU A 71 19.44 -62.98 -10.74
N LYS A 72 19.46 -61.71 -11.15
CA LYS A 72 20.35 -61.18 -12.20
C LYS A 72 21.57 -60.44 -11.71
N ASP A 73 21.57 -59.94 -10.49
CA ASP A 73 22.74 -59.23 -9.94
C ASP A 73 23.43 -60.06 -8.86
N LEU A 74 22.67 -60.72 -7.98
CA LEU A 74 23.23 -61.46 -6.84
C LEU A 74 23.63 -62.89 -7.22
N ILE A 75 22.71 -63.71 -7.75
CA ILE A 75 22.99 -65.13 -8.05
C ILE A 75 23.93 -65.29 -9.25
N SER A 76 23.64 -64.61 -10.35
CA SER A 76 24.49 -64.61 -11.55
C SER A 76 25.90 -64.10 -11.23
N GLY A 77 26.04 -62.99 -10.50
CA GLY A 77 27.31 -62.42 -10.09
C GLY A 77 28.15 -63.38 -9.24
N ILE A 78 27.50 -64.06 -8.28
CA ILE A 78 28.15 -65.11 -7.48
C ILE A 78 28.62 -66.29 -8.36
N SER A 79 27.86 -66.65 -9.39
CA SER A 79 28.18 -67.77 -10.29
C SER A 79 29.23 -67.46 -11.36
N GLU A 80 29.29 -66.22 -11.85
CA GLU A 80 30.20 -65.79 -12.92
C GLU A 80 31.59 -65.39 -12.42
N GLU A 81 31.70 -64.78 -11.23
CA GLU A 81 32.98 -64.30 -10.70
C GLU A 81 33.88 -65.39 -10.11
N ASN A 82 33.44 -66.65 -10.11
CA ASN A 82 34.19 -67.81 -9.62
C ASN A 82 34.80 -67.51 -8.23
N LEU A 83 33.92 -67.08 -7.31
CA LEU A 83 34.26 -66.55 -5.99
C LEU A 83 34.81 -67.67 -5.08
N ASN A 84 36.12 -67.89 -5.16
CA ASN A 84 36.80 -69.02 -4.53
C ASN A 84 37.36 -68.69 -3.13
N SER A 85 37.35 -67.42 -2.72
CA SER A 85 37.81 -67.00 -1.42
C SER A 85 36.79 -66.10 -0.71
N ARG A 86 36.87 -66.07 0.62
CA ARG A 86 36.05 -65.19 1.44
C ARG A 86 36.25 -63.72 1.07
N GLU A 87 37.47 -63.34 0.67
CA GLU A 87 37.83 -61.96 0.30
C GLU A 87 37.21 -61.53 -1.05
N ASP A 88 37.04 -62.46 -1.98
CA ASP A 88 36.38 -62.18 -3.27
C ASP A 88 34.87 -61.96 -3.08
N LEU A 89 34.23 -62.78 -2.24
CA LEU A 89 32.86 -62.54 -1.80
C LEU A 89 32.72 -61.16 -1.14
N PHE A 90 33.67 -60.78 -0.28
CA PHE A 90 33.68 -59.44 0.32
C PHE A 90 33.74 -58.34 -0.74
N LYS A 91 34.64 -58.43 -1.72
CA LYS A 91 34.76 -57.41 -2.78
C LYS A 91 33.52 -57.31 -3.65
N PHE A 92 32.93 -58.44 -4.03
CA PHE A 92 31.69 -58.49 -4.81
C PHE A 92 30.54 -57.77 -4.08
N PHE A 93 30.35 -58.09 -2.80
CA PHE A 93 29.31 -57.46 -2.02
C PHE A 93 29.61 -56.01 -1.66
N ASP A 94 30.87 -55.65 -1.42
CA ASP A 94 31.32 -54.27 -1.16
C ASP A 94 31.09 -53.36 -2.38
N GLN A 95 31.28 -53.89 -3.59
CA GLN A 95 30.92 -53.19 -4.83
C GLN A 95 29.39 -53.07 -5.02
N SER A 96 28.64 -54.00 -4.43
CA SER A 96 27.17 -54.03 -4.50
C SER A 96 26.47 -53.24 -3.37
N VAL A 97 27.23 -52.59 -2.47
CA VAL A 97 26.77 -52.02 -1.17
C VAL A 97 25.60 -51.03 -1.27
N ASN A 98 25.32 -50.43 -2.43
CA ASN A 98 24.36 -49.33 -2.52
C ASN A 98 23.41 -49.43 -3.72
N LYS A 99 22.97 -50.64 -4.09
CA LYS A 99 21.81 -50.76 -5.00
C LYS A 99 20.53 -50.48 -4.21
N GLN A 100 19.80 -49.46 -4.63
CA GLN A 100 18.55 -49.01 -4.01
C GLN A 100 17.49 -48.73 -5.09
N GLY A 101 16.27 -49.17 -4.81
CA GLY A 101 15.06 -48.74 -5.49
C GLY A 101 14.30 -47.72 -4.65
N ASN A 102 13.13 -47.28 -5.13
CA ASN A 102 12.32 -46.28 -4.43
C ASN A 102 11.76 -46.78 -3.07
N SER A 103 11.67 -48.08 -2.87
CA SER A 103 11.01 -48.73 -1.71
C SER A 103 11.81 -49.90 -1.12
N TRP A 104 13.03 -50.14 -1.62
CA TRP A 104 13.92 -51.20 -1.16
C TRP A 104 15.39 -50.76 -1.27
N SER A 105 16.25 -51.32 -0.43
CA SER A 105 17.68 -51.05 -0.43
C SER A 105 18.48 -52.28 0.00
N PHE A 106 19.54 -52.60 -0.73
CA PHE A 106 20.55 -53.55 -0.26
C PHE A 106 21.64 -52.80 0.51
N ILE A 107 21.93 -53.24 1.73
CA ILE A 107 22.93 -52.61 2.60
C ILE A 107 23.86 -53.70 3.15
N TRP A 108 25.14 -53.61 2.84
CA TRP A 108 26.14 -54.42 3.51
C TRP A 108 26.45 -53.82 4.89
N GLN A 109 26.30 -54.59 5.97
CA GLN A 109 26.64 -54.12 7.32
C GLN A 109 27.78 -54.94 7.94
N TYR A 110 28.74 -54.22 8.52
CA TYR A 110 29.85 -54.79 9.26
C TYR A 110 29.50 -54.84 10.76
N SER A 111 29.46 -56.02 11.36
CA SER A 111 29.42 -56.18 12.82
C SER A 111 30.62 -56.99 13.30
N TYR A 112 31.24 -56.54 14.39
CA TYR A 112 32.46 -57.14 14.96
C TYR A 112 32.34 -58.62 15.31
N SER A 113 31.11 -59.16 15.42
CA SER A 113 30.88 -60.57 15.74
C SER A 113 30.31 -61.39 14.59
N ASN A 114 29.73 -60.80 13.55
CA ASN A 114 28.99 -61.51 12.50
C ASN A 114 28.91 -60.67 11.21
N TYR A 115 29.34 -61.24 10.09
CA TYR A 115 29.41 -60.58 8.79
C TYR A 115 28.23 -61.02 7.93
N HIS A 116 27.18 -60.19 7.85
CA HIS A 116 25.96 -60.55 7.12
C HIS A 116 25.52 -59.38 6.22
N PRO A 117 25.42 -59.57 4.89
CA PRO A 117 24.63 -58.68 4.04
C PRO A 117 23.21 -58.55 4.59
N THR A 118 22.70 -57.32 4.63
CA THR A 118 21.34 -57.02 5.04
C THR A 118 20.56 -56.41 3.89
N PHE A 119 19.35 -56.88 3.64
CA PHE A 119 18.54 -56.42 2.54
C PHE A 119 17.20 -55.90 3.04
N ASP A 120 17.06 -54.58 3.02
CA ASP A 120 15.92 -53.89 3.59
C ASP A 120 14.84 -53.64 2.53
N ILE A 121 13.65 -54.23 2.71
CA ILE A 121 12.45 -53.88 1.94
C ILE A 121 11.53 -53.08 2.87
N GLN A 122 11.24 -51.82 2.51
CA GLN A 122 10.27 -51.02 3.25
C GLN A 122 8.83 -51.48 2.88
N PRO A 123 7.88 -51.46 3.82
CA PRO A 123 6.87 -52.52 3.99
C PRO A 123 5.80 -52.63 2.89
N PRO A 124 5.09 -53.80 2.82
CA PRO A 124 5.06 -54.86 3.83
C PRO A 124 5.71 -56.17 3.40
N LEU A 125 6.76 -56.54 4.16
CA LEU A 125 7.52 -57.79 4.19
C LEU A 125 6.73 -59.08 3.96
N LEU A 126 7.45 -60.06 3.41
CA LEU A 126 6.99 -61.38 2.95
C LEU A 126 6.30 -62.27 3.99
N SER A 127 6.48 -62.00 5.30
CA SER A 127 5.92 -62.82 6.37
C SER A 127 4.42 -62.60 6.60
N GLU A 128 3.84 -61.53 6.04
CA GLU A 128 2.42 -61.15 6.24
C GLU A 128 1.67 -60.98 4.91
N VAL A 129 2.09 -61.70 3.87
CA VAL A 129 1.48 -61.70 2.52
C VAL A 129 -0.03 -62.02 2.51
N ASN A 130 -0.62 -62.43 3.65
CA ASN A 130 -2.03 -62.82 3.76
C ASN A 130 -2.86 -62.15 4.86
N GLY A 131 -2.52 -60.93 5.29
CA GLY A 131 -3.48 -60.14 6.08
C GLY A 131 -4.49 -59.43 5.18
N ASP A 132 -5.77 -59.80 5.19
CA ASP A 132 -6.85 -59.05 4.51
C ASP A 132 -6.84 -57.56 4.89
N ASN A 133 -6.43 -57.26 6.11
CA ASN A 133 -6.27 -55.90 6.62
C ASN A 133 -5.18 -55.11 5.88
N TYR A 134 -4.07 -55.74 5.51
CA TYR A 134 -2.98 -55.06 4.79
C TYR A 134 -3.38 -54.74 3.36
N LYS A 135 -4.10 -55.66 2.70
CA LYS A 135 -4.69 -55.45 1.38
C LYS A 135 -5.78 -54.37 1.42
N ALA A 136 -6.60 -54.36 2.47
CA ALA A 136 -7.60 -53.31 2.70
C ALA A 136 -6.95 -51.94 2.93
N GLY A 137 -5.88 -51.86 3.73
CA GLY A 137 -5.14 -50.62 3.97
C GLY A 137 -4.49 -50.10 2.70
N TYR A 138 -3.99 -51.01 1.85
CA TYR A 138 -3.42 -50.61 0.57
C TYR A 138 -4.49 -50.00 -0.32
N LYS A 139 -5.69 -50.58 -0.40
CA LYS A 139 -6.79 -50.00 -1.20
C LYS A 139 -7.13 -48.56 -0.78
N ILE A 140 -6.99 -48.25 0.50
CA ILE A 140 -7.22 -46.90 1.06
C ILE A 140 -6.04 -45.97 0.72
N LEU A 141 -4.80 -46.44 0.88
CA LEU A 141 -3.61 -45.60 0.87
C LEU A 141 -2.82 -45.60 -0.45
N LYS A 142 -3.17 -46.44 -1.43
CA LYS A 142 -2.43 -46.60 -2.71
C LYS A 142 -2.21 -45.31 -3.51
N ASN A 143 -2.99 -44.26 -3.25
CA ASN A 143 -2.89 -42.96 -3.91
C ASN A 143 -2.28 -41.86 -3.02
N THR A 144 -1.80 -42.22 -1.84
CA THR A 144 -1.13 -41.32 -0.88
C THR A 144 0.39 -41.46 -1.03
N SER A 145 1.12 -41.77 0.05
CA SER A 145 2.55 -42.08 0.01
C SER A 145 2.86 -43.46 0.60
N VAL A 146 4.00 -44.04 0.23
CA VAL A 146 4.49 -45.31 0.81
C VAL A 146 4.71 -45.16 2.32
N GLU A 147 5.10 -43.97 2.76
CA GLU A 147 5.28 -43.63 4.17
C GLU A 147 3.94 -43.66 4.92
N ALA A 148 2.83 -43.21 4.32
CA ALA A 148 1.52 -43.31 4.96
C ALA A 148 1.12 -44.78 5.17
N TYR A 149 1.39 -45.63 4.17
CA TYR A 149 1.18 -47.08 4.31
C TYR A 149 2.08 -47.71 5.39
N ARG A 150 3.31 -47.23 5.51
CA ARG A 150 4.22 -47.66 6.59
C ARG A 150 3.70 -47.28 7.96
N GLU A 151 3.25 -46.05 8.15
CA GLU A 151 2.69 -45.61 9.44
C GLU A 151 1.42 -46.39 9.79
N PHE A 152 0.56 -46.67 8.80
CA PHE A 152 -0.58 -47.58 8.95
C PHE A 152 -0.15 -48.98 9.44
N PHE A 153 0.89 -49.53 8.81
CA PHE A 153 1.40 -50.86 9.11
C PHE A 153 2.03 -50.94 10.51
N GLU A 154 2.83 -49.94 10.88
CA GLU A 154 3.46 -49.86 12.20
C GLU A 154 2.42 -49.81 13.33
N LEU A 155 1.22 -49.29 13.09
CA LEU A 155 0.15 -49.29 14.09
C LEU A 155 -0.46 -50.68 14.36
N PHE A 156 -0.32 -51.65 13.45
CA PHE A 156 -0.64 -53.04 13.75
C PHE A 156 0.35 -53.67 14.73
N ARG A 157 1.59 -53.16 14.76
CA ARG A 157 2.67 -53.62 15.64
C ARG A 157 2.67 -52.88 16.97
N ASN A 158 2.47 -51.58 16.93
CA ASN A 158 2.48 -50.70 18.08
C ASN A 158 1.34 -49.67 18.02
N SER A 159 0.14 -50.12 18.36
CA SER A 159 -1.06 -49.29 18.41
C SER A 159 -0.96 -48.13 19.43
N GLY A 160 -0.02 -48.18 20.37
CA GLY A 160 0.22 -47.12 21.34
C GLY A 160 0.69 -45.80 20.72
N GLN A 161 1.22 -45.82 19.49
CA GLN A 161 1.60 -44.61 18.76
C GLN A 161 0.43 -43.91 18.07
N LEU A 162 -0.77 -44.50 18.06
CA LEU A 162 -1.92 -44.00 17.30
C LEU A 162 -2.25 -42.54 17.61
N ILE A 163 -2.40 -42.20 18.89
CA ILE A 163 -2.77 -40.85 19.32
C ILE A 163 -1.66 -39.84 19.00
N ASN A 164 -0.40 -40.23 19.20
CA ASN A 164 0.75 -39.38 18.87
C ASN A 164 0.85 -39.14 17.36
N ASN A 165 0.56 -40.15 16.54
CA ASN A 165 0.58 -40.06 15.09
C ASN A 165 -0.58 -39.20 14.53
N LEU A 166 -1.75 -39.24 15.15
CA LEU A 166 -2.88 -38.36 14.81
C LEU A 166 -2.62 -36.89 15.16
N ASN A 167 -1.89 -36.63 16.26
CA ASN A 167 -1.53 -35.28 16.70
C ASN A 167 -0.25 -34.74 16.06
N SER A 168 0.40 -35.53 15.21
CA SER A 168 1.64 -35.16 14.54
C SER A 168 1.36 -34.22 13.36
N SER A 169 2.27 -33.28 13.10
CA SER A 169 2.23 -32.44 11.87
C SER A 169 2.60 -33.20 10.60
N ASN A 170 3.18 -34.40 10.73
CA ASN A 170 3.51 -35.26 9.59
C ASN A 170 2.25 -35.89 8.98
N LYS A 171 1.94 -35.49 7.74
CA LYS A 171 0.78 -35.96 6.97
C LYS A 171 0.71 -37.49 6.84
N ALA A 172 1.83 -38.17 6.59
CA ALA A 172 1.87 -39.63 6.45
C ALA A 172 1.44 -40.35 7.74
N LYS A 173 1.82 -39.80 8.91
CA LYS A 173 1.42 -40.34 10.21
C LYS A 173 -0.09 -40.25 10.43
N ILE A 174 -0.68 -39.12 10.06
CA ILE A 174 -2.13 -38.91 10.15
C ILE A 174 -2.85 -39.88 9.19
N GLU A 175 -2.47 -39.88 7.91
CA GLU A 175 -3.11 -40.72 6.87
C GLU A 175 -3.03 -42.21 7.22
N GLY A 176 -1.86 -42.68 7.69
CA GLY A 176 -1.70 -44.06 8.14
C GLY A 176 -2.57 -44.41 9.35
N SER A 177 -2.70 -43.49 10.31
CA SER A 177 -3.54 -43.66 11.50
C SER A 177 -5.02 -43.73 11.17
N LEU A 178 -5.49 -42.92 10.23
CA LEU A 178 -6.88 -42.93 9.79
C LEU A 178 -7.22 -44.23 9.03
N ALA A 179 -6.31 -44.73 8.19
CA ALA A 179 -6.49 -46.02 7.53
C ALA A 179 -6.49 -47.20 8.51
N PHE A 180 -5.70 -47.11 9.60
CA PHE A 180 -5.67 -48.13 10.63
C PHE A 180 -7.00 -48.19 11.38
N LEU A 181 -7.52 -47.02 11.77
CA LEU A 181 -8.82 -46.89 12.43
C LEU A 181 -9.96 -47.39 11.54
N SER A 182 -9.99 -47.00 10.26
CA SER A 182 -11.07 -47.40 9.37
C SER A 182 -11.18 -48.92 9.23
N ILE A 183 -10.06 -49.64 9.18
CA ILE A 183 -10.06 -51.10 9.09
C ILE A 183 -10.41 -51.76 10.41
N LYS A 184 -9.87 -51.26 11.53
CA LYS A 184 -10.17 -51.80 12.87
C LYS A 184 -11.63 -51.61 13.25
N VAL A 185 -12.24 -50.49 12.87
CA VAL A 185 -13.67 -50.23 13.10
C VAL A 185 -14.55 -51.11 12.21
N GLN A 186 -14.10 -51.43 10.99
CA GLN A 186 -14.87 -52.26 10.05
C GLN A 186 -14.75 -53.78 10.33
N ASN A 187 -13.65 -54.25 10.92
CA ASN A 187 -13.41 -55.69 11.13
C ASN A 187 -13.73 -56.14 12.57
N LYS A 188 -14.97 -56.59 12.79
CA LYS A 188 -15.52 -57.02 14.09
C LYS A 188 -14.70 -58.12 14.81
N ALA A 189 -13.93 -58.96 14.10
CA ALA A 189 -13.19 -60.08 14.67
C ALA A 189 -11.86 -59.69 15.34
N ILE A 190 -11.32 -58.51 15.04
CA ILE A 190 -9.99 -58.07 15.51
C ILE A 190 -10.05 -57.52 16.95
N LEU A 191 -11.24 -57.38 17.54
CA LEU A 191 -11.41 -56.85 18.89
C LEU A 191 -10.86 -57.76 20.00
N GLY A 192 -10.51 -59.03 19.72
CA GLY A 192 -9.78 -59.87 20.68
C GLY A 192 -10.43 -59.92 22.07
N LEU A 193 -11.76 -59.80 22.15
CA LEU A 193 -12.51 -59.90 23.40
C LEU A 193 -12.63 -61.38 23.77
N ASN A 194 -11.56 -61.95 24.31
CA ASN A 194 -11.55 -63.31 24.81
C ASN A 194 -12.19 -63.38 26.19
N THR A 195 -13.49 -63.10 26.28
CA THR A 195 -14.37 -63.51 27.39
C THR A 195 -15.81 -63.47 26.88
N ASN A 196 -16.49 -64.62 26.84
CA ASN A 196 -17.92 -64.85 26.62
C ASN A 196 -18.74 -63.60 26.24
N LEU A 197 -18.99 -63.44 24.93
CA LEU A 197 -19.94 -62.47 24.40
C LEU A 197 -21.28 -63.15 24.13
N ASP A 198 -21.97 -63.53 25.19
CA ASP A 198 -23.43 -63.49 25.20
C ASP A 198 -23.89 -62.03 25.37
N GLU A 199 -25.16 -61.74 25.05
CA GLU A 199 -25.97 -60.50 25.18
C GLU A 199 -25.26 -59.12 25.25
N LYS A 200 -24.30 -58.94 26.16
CA LYS A 200 -23.40 -57.77 26.27
C LYS A 200 -22.57 -57.49 25.02
N GLY A 201 -22.15 -58.51 24.28
CA GLY A 201 -21.42 -58.31 23.02
C GLY A 201 -22.28 -57.76 21.89
N ALA A 202 -23.53 -58.21 21.82
CA ALA A 202 -24.52 -57.65 20.92
C ALA A 202 -24.86 -56.20 21.30
N ASP A 203 -25.01 -55.92 22.60
CA ASP A 203 -25.21 -54.56 23.14
C ASP A 203 -24.03 -53.62 22.79
N LEU A 204 -22.79 -54.10 22.89
CA LEU A 204 -21.62 -53.30 22.51
C LEU A 204 -21.60 -52.96 21.02
N ILE A 205 -21.94 -53.92 20.14
CA ILE A 205 -22.04 -53.69 18.69
C ILE A 205 -23.15 -52.68 18.38
N VAL A 206 -24.30 -52.78 19.05
CA VAL A 206 -25.41 -51.82 18.90
C VAL A 206 -24.97 -50.43 19.35
N LYS A 207 -24.32 -50.30 20.52
CA LYS A 207 -23.77 -49.04 21.00
C LYS A 207 -22.73 -48.45 20.06
N MET A 208 -21.83 -49.26 19.51
CA MET A 208 -20.86 -48.80 18.50
C MET A 208 -21.54 -48.33 17.21
N SER A 209 -22.61 -49.01 16.77
CA SER A 209 -23.37 -48.57 15.59
C SER A 209 -24.13 -47.26 15.83
N GLN A 210 -24.67 -47.05 17.03
CA GLN A 210 -25.31 -45.80 17.45
C GLN A 210 -24.31 -44.65 17.56
N VAL A 211 -23.11 -44.93 18.09
CA VAL A 211 -22.02 -43.95 18.13
C VAL A 211 -21.58 -43.59 16.71
N SER A 212 -21.43 -44.56 15.82
CA SER A 212 -21.08 -44.31 14.42
C SER A 212 -22.13 -43.44 13.71
N SER A 213 -23.42 -43.74 13.86
CA SER A 213 -24.48 -42.95 13.22
C SER A 213 -24.62 -41.54 13.84
N SER A 214 -24.34 -41.41 15.14
CA SER A 214 -24.28 -40.12 15.83
C SER A 214 -23.08 -39.30 15.35
N ILE A 215 -21.93 -39.92 15.07
CA ILE A 215 -20.77 -39.26 14.47
C ILE A 215 -21.07 -38.84 13.03
N ASP A 216 -21.70 -39.70 12.22
CA ASP A 216 -22.05 -39.36 10.83
C ASP A 216 -23.06 -38.22 10.76
N SER A 217 -24.10 -38.25 11.60
CA SER A 217 -25.08 -37.15 11.68
C SER A 217 -24.47 -35.86 12.22
N ALA A 218 -23.60 -35.93 13.24
CA ALA A 218 -22.86 -34.77 13.73
C ALA A 218 -21.94 -34.18 12.65
N ARG A 219 -21.29 -35.03 11.85
CA ARG A 219 -20.46 -34.61 10.72
C ARG A 219 -21.28 -33.90 9.65
N VAL A 220 -22.40 -34.49 9.22
CA VAL A 220 -23.27 -33.87 8.20
C VAL A 220 -23.84 -32.54 8.71
N SER A 221 -24.26 -32.48 9.98
CA SER A 221 -24.74 -31.24 10.60
C SER A 221 -23.64 -30.18 10.65
N PHE A 222 -22.41 -30.58 10.99
CA PHE A 222 -21.27 -29.67 11.01
C PHE A 222 -20.91 -29.18 9.61
N GLU A 223 -20.92 -30.05 8.59
CA GLU A 223 -20.69 -29.68 7.19
C GLU A 223 -21.77 -28.70 6.68
N ASP A 224 -23.04 -28.92 6.99
CA ASP A 224 -24.14 -28.01 6.62
C ASP A 224 -24.06 -26.66 7.34
N GLU A 225 -23.76 -26.65 8.64
CA GLU A 225 -23.63 -25.42 9.43
C GLU A 225 -22.40 -24.60 9.02
N THR A 226 -21.28 -25.26 8.74
CA THR A 226 -20.08 -24.59 8.21
C THR A 226 -20.32 -24.04 6.82
N GLN A 227 -21.02 -24.75 5.93
CA GLN A 227 -21.40 -24.26 4.61
C GLN A 227 -22.29 -23.02 4.71
N LYS A 228 -23.34 -23.05 5.54
CA LYS A 228 -24.22 -21.90 5.80
C LYS A 228 -23.44 -20.70 6.35
N TYR A 229 -22.53 -20.93 7.29
CA TYR A 229 -21.69 -19.87 7.83
C TYR A 229 -20.77 -19.28 6.75
N LEU A 230 -20.18 -20.11 5.89
CA LEU A 230 -19.31 -19.67 4.80
C LEU A 230 -20.08 -18.83 3.78
N GLU A 231 -21.29 -19.25 3.40
CA GLU A 231 -22.16 -18.53 2.47
C GLU A 231 -22.62 -17.20 3.07
N ALA A 232 -23.01 -17.17 4.35
CA ALA A 232 -23.39 -15.94 5.04
C ALA A 232 -22.21 -14.96 5.17
N GLN A 233 -21.00 -15.45 5.42
CA GLN A 233 -19.80 -14.61 5.47
C GLN A 233 -19.42 -14.08 4.09
N LYS A 234 -19.57 -14.89 3.04
CA LYS A 234 -19.36 -14.47 1.65
C LYS A 234 -20.34 -13.36 1.26
N ASP A 235 -21.63 -13.52 1.53
CA ASP A 235 -22.64 -12.48 1.25
C ASP A 235 -22.38 -11.19 2.03
N ARG A 236 -21.98 -11.28 3.31
CA ARG A 236 -21.56 -10.11 4.10
C ARG A 236 -20.35 -9.41 3.51
N PHE A 237 -19.35 -10.18 3.07
CA PHE A 237 -18.15 -9.63 2.46
C PHE A 237 -18.45 -8.96 1.12
N GLU A 238 -19.24 -9.59 0.26
CA GLU A 238 -19.64 -9.03 -1.03
C GLU A 238 -20.45 -7.73 -0.87
N LYS A 239 -21.37 -7.66 0.11
CA LYS A 239 -22.10 -6.43 0.43
C LYS A 239 -21.19 -5.34 0.98
N ALA A 240 -20.33 -5.68 1.95
CA ALA A 240 -19.38 -4.72 2.53
C ALA A 240 -18.41 -4.18 1.49
N ASP A 241 -17.93 -5.03 0.57
CA ASP A 241 -17.04 -4.63 -0.52
C ASP A 241 -17.76 -3.68 -1.50
N ALA A 242 -19.00 -4.01 -1.90
CA ALA A 242 -19.81 -3.14 -2.75
C ALA A 242 -20.11 -1.77 -2.09
N GLU A 243 -20.46 -1.75 -0.81
CA GLU A 243 -20.66 -0.52 -0.03
C GLU A 243 -19.37 0.30 0.09
N HIS A 244 -18.23 -0.37 0.32
CA HIS A 244 -16.92 0.29 0.37
C HIS A 244 -16.54 0.90 -0.98
N VAL A 245 -16.78 0.22 -2.10
CA VAL A 245 -16.49 0.75 -3.43
C VAL A 245 -17.29 2.03 -3.69
N ILE A 246 -18.59 2.03 -3.39
CA ILE A 246 -19.45 3.21 -3.51
C ILE A 246 -18.95 4.34 -2.60
N TYR A 247 -18.65 4.04 -1.34
CA TYR A 247 -18.14 5.03 -0.39
C TYR A 247 -16.80 5.65 -0.82
N ILE A 248 -15.87 4.83 -1.35
CA ILE A 248 -14.57 5.32 -1.84
C ILE A 248 -14.75 6.20 -3.08
N GLU A 249 -15.70 5.88 -3.96
CA GLU A 249 -16.00 6.68 -5.14
C GLU A 249 -16.63 8.03 -4.74
N GLU A 250 -17.61 8.02 -3.82
CA GLU A 250 -18.17 9.25 -3.25
C GLU A 250 -17.12 10.11 -2.53
N LEU A 251 -16.23 9.49 -1.75
CA LEU A 251 -15.12 10.21 -1.10
C LEU A 251 -14.18 10.84 -2.12
N LYS A 252 -13.88 10.13 -3.20
CA LYS A 252 -12.99 10.63 -4.26
C LYS A 252 -13.61 11.83 -4.98
N ASP A 253 -14.92 11.77 -5.27
CA ASP A 253 -15.64 12.86 -5.89
C ASP A 253 -15.70 14.08 -4.96
N ASN A 254 -16.10 13.88 -3.70
CA ASN A 254 -16.10 14.94 -2.68
C ASN A 254 -14.72 15.58 -2.49
N LEU A 255 -13.65 14.77 -2.45
CA LEU A 255 -12.28 15.29 -2.33
C LEU A 255 -11.86 16.07 -3.58
N THR A 256 -12.26 15.60 -4.77
CA THR A 256 -11.98 16.29 -6.03
C THR A 256 -12.67 17.65 -6.08
N ASP A 257 -13.95 17.71 -5.70
CA ASP A 257 -14.71 18.95 -5.60
C ASP A 257 -14.13 19.89 -4.55
N PHE A 258 -13.77 19.38 -3.37
CA PHE A 258 -13.10 20.17 -2.33
C PHE A 258 -11.75 20.74 -2.82
N ILE A 259 -10.93 19.93 -3.49
CA ILE A 259 -9.65 20.39 -4.05
C ILE A 259 -9.88 21.47 -5.11
N LYS A 260 -10.89 21.30 -5.96
CA LYS A 260 -11.25 22.27 -6.99
C LYS A 260 -11.70 23.59 -6.37
N GLU A 261 -12.63 23.53 -5.42
CA GLU A 261 -13.13 24.70 -4.68
C GLU A 261 -11.98 25.45 -3.99
N LYS A 262 -11.09 24.72 -3.29
CA LYS A 262 -9.94 25.33 -2.62
C LYS A 262 -8.95 25.93 -3.61
N ARG A 263 -8.70 25.29 -4.75
CA ARG A 263 -7.84 25.84 -5.80
C ARG A 263 -8.40 27.14 -6.38
N GLU A 264 -9.70 27.19 -6.64
CA GLU A 264 -10.38 28.41 -7.10
C GLU A 264 -10.30 29.52 -6.05
N GLN A 265 -10.53 29.20 -4.77
CA GLN A 265 -10.38 30.16 -3.66
C GLN A 265 -8.95 30.70 -3.54
N PHE A 266 -7.93 29.83 -3.64
CA PHE A 266 -6.53 30.23 -3.60
C PHE A 266 -6.14 31.10 -4.81
N SER A 267 -6.57 30.73 -6.02
CA SER A 267 -6.31 31.52 -7.23
C SER A 267 -6.93 32.92 -7.11
N ASN A 268 -8.20 33.01 -6.69
CA ASN A 268 -8.88 34.28 -6.49
C ASN A 268 -8.19 35.15 -5.43
N LEU A 269 -7.68 34.53 -4.36
CA LEU A 269 -6.95 35.21 -3.30
C LEU A 269 -5.57 35.71 -3.79
N GLU A 270 -4.86 34.90 -4.58
CA GLU A 270 -3.57 35.26 -5.18
C GLU A 270 -3.75 36.43 -6.16
N ASP A 271 -4.74 36.36 -7.05
CA ASP A 271 -5.09 37.44 -7.98
C ASP A 271 -5.43 38.74 -7.22
N SER A 272 -6.26 38.65 -6.17
CA SER A 272 -6.63 39.78 -5.33
C SER A 272 -5.42 40.39 -4.61
N TYR A 273 -4.49 39.55 -4.15
CA TYR A 273 -3.29 39.97 -3.45
C TYR A 273 -2.26 40.60 -4.40
N GLU A 274 -2.08 40.05 -5.61
CA GLU A 274 -1.23 40.63 -6.65
C GLU A 274 -1.76 42.01 -7.08
N GLN A 275 -3.07 42.15 -7.26
CA GLN A 275 -3.71 43.44 -7.55
C GLN A 275 -3.53 44.44 -6.40
N LYS A 276 -3.64 43.98 -5.14
CA LYS A 276 -3.35 44.80 -3.95
C LYS A 276 -1.91 45.29 -3.92
N LEU A 277 -0.94 44.44 -4.27
CA LEU A 277 0.47 44.83 -4.37
C LEU A 277 0.70 45.89 -5.44
N LYS A 278 0.11 45.74 -6.63
CA LYS A 278 0.24 46.70 -7.74
C LYS A 278 -0.36 48.08 -7.43
N LEU A 279 -1.49 48.13 -6.72
CA LEU A 279 -2.24 49.38 -6.49
C LEU A 279 -1.86 50.11 -5.18
N LYS A 280 -1.23 49.42 -4.22
CA LYS A 280 -0.81 50.05 -2.96
C LYS A 280 0.33 51.05 -3.13
N ALA A 281 1.24 50.81 -4.08
CA ALA A 281 2.31 51.74 -4.42
C ALA A 281 1.78 53.08 -4.98
N PRO A 282 0.89 53.11 -5.98
CA PRO A 282 0.32 54.37 -6.49
C PRO A 282 -0.59 55.07 -5.46
N ILE A 283 -1.37 54.35 -4.64
CA ILE A 283 -2.17 54.98 -3.55
C ILE A 283 -1.25 55.79 -2.63
N LYS A 284 -0.17 55.19 -2.13
CA LYS A 284 0.80 55.89 -1.27
C LYS A 284 1.42 57.10 -1.97
N PHE A 285 1.77 56.96 -3.24
CA PHE A 285 2.33 58.06 -4.02
C PHE A 285 1.36 59.25 -4.13
N TRP A 286 0.09 59.00 -4.46
CA TRP A 286 -0.94 60.04 -4.54
C TRP A 286 -1.22 60.69 -3.19
N GLU A 287 -1.29 59.93 -2.10
CA GLU A 287 -1.47 60.49 -0.75
C GLU A 287 -0.29 61.38 -0.33
N ASP A 288 0.93 60.96 -0.63
CA ASP A 288 2.13 61.72 -0.28
C ASP A 288 2.23 63.00 -1.10
N GLU A 289 1.93 62.96 -2.41
CA GLU A 289 1.86 64.17 -3.24
C GLU A 289 0.71 65.09 -2.82
N ALA A 290 -0.48 64.56 -2.50
CA ALA A 290 -1.59 65.35 -1.98
C ALA A 290 -1.18 66.15 -0.73
N LYS A 291 -0.46 65.51 0.21
CA LYS A 291 0.06 66.17 1.42
C LYS A 291 1.08 67.26 1.10
N LYS A 292 2.02 67.01 0.18
CA LYS A 292 3.02 68.01 -0.24
C LYS A 292 2.36 69.26 -0.82
N TYR A 293 1.44 69.10 -1.77
CA TYR A 293 0.73 70.22 -2.39
C TYR A 293 -0.19 70.94 -1.42
N LYS A 294 -0.80 70.23 -0.46
CA LYS A 294 -1.57 70.85 0.64
C LYS A 294 -0.69 71.75 1.50
N MET A 295 0.50 71.28 1.89
CA MET A 295 1.44 72.07 2.66
C MET A 295 1.92 73.29 1.87
N SER A 296 2.26 73.13 0.59
CA SER A 296 2.58 74.25 -0.29
C SER A 296 1.45 75.27 -0.38
N ALA A 297 0.19 74.83 -0.53
CA ALA A 297 -0.96 75.73 -0.55
C ALA A 297 -1.10 76.53 0.76
N ILE A 298 -0.84 75.90 1.91
CA ILE A 298 -0.84 76.58 3.22
C ILE A 298 0.28 77.62 3.27
N TYR A 299 1.52 77.29 2.87
CA TYR A 299 2.63 78.24 2.85
C TYR A 299 2.35 79.46 1.96
N TRP A 300 1.83 79.24 0.75
CA TRP A 300 1.46 80.34 -0.16
C TRP A 300 0.29 81.17 0.37
N SER A 301 -0.67 80.54 1.06
CA SER A 301 -1.79 81.25 1.71
C SER A 301 -1.30 82.14 2.85
N VAL A 302 -0.36 81.66 3.68
CA VAL A 302 0.28 82.47 4.72
C VAL A 302 1.02 83.65 4.10
N GLY A 303 1.76 83.42 3.01
CA GLY A 303 2.41 84.49 2.24
C GLY A 303 1.43 85.54 1.71
N ALA A 304 0.26 85.12 1.24
CA ALA A 304 -0.80 86.03 0.79
C ALA A 304 -1.37 86.87 1.95
N VAL A 305 -1.58 86.28 3.13
CA VAL A 305 -2.04 87.02 4.33
C VAL A 305 -1.01 88.07 4.75
N ILE A 306 0.28 87.71 4.78
CA ILE A 306 1.37 88.65 5.10
C ILE A 306 1.43 89.79 4.06
N SER A 307 1.28 89.48 2.77
CA SER A 307 1.22 90.48 1.71
C SER A 307 0.02 91.44 1.88
N GLY A 308 -1.15 90.92 2.25
CA GLY A 308 -2.32 91.74 2.58
C GLY A 308 -2.07 92.69 3.76
N LEU A 309 -1.42 92.21 4.82
CA LEU A 309 -1.02 93.04 5.97
C LEU A 309 -0.04 94.15 5.57
N LEU A 310 0.92 93.85 4.68
CA LEU A 310 1.86 94.85 4.16
C LEU A 310 1.15 95.94 3.34
N ILE A 311 0.14 95.59 2.54
CA ILE A 311 -0.69 96.56 1.81
C ILE A 311 -1.42 97.49 2.78
N ILE A 312 -2.00 96.94 3.86
CA ILE A 312 -2.66 97.76 4.90
C ILE A 312 -1.66 98.68 5.59
N LEU A 313 -0.50 98.16 5.99
CA LEU A 313 0.54 98.93 6.68
C LEU A 313 1.10 100.06 5.81
N THR A 314 1.36 99.79 4.53
CA THR A 314 1.78 100.82 3.56
C THR A 314 0.69 101.86 3.33
N GLY A 315 -0.57 101.46 3.25
CA GLY A 315 -1.72 102.39 3.19
C GLY A 315 -1.80 103.33 4.39
N LEU A 316 -1.68 102.78 5.62
CA LEU A 316 -1.66 103.58 6.85
C LEU A 316 -0.47 104.53 6.91
N TRP A 317 0.70 104.09 6.44
CA TRP A 317 1.90 104.94 6.37
C TRP A 317 1.71 106.13 5.41
N ILE A 318 1.07 105.92 4.26
CA ILE A 318 0.75 106.99 3.29
C ILE A 318 -0.22 108.01 3.87
N LEU A 319 -1.26 107.56 4.60
CA LEU A 319 -2.21 108.47 5.25
C LEU A 319 -1.49 109.38 6.26
N LYS A 320 -0.56 108.82 7.05
CA LYS A 320 0.24 109.58 8.03
C LYS A 320 1.17 110.62 7.38
N ILE A 321 1.77 110.30 6.23
CA ILE A 321 2.64 111.22 5.50
C ILE A 321 1.86 112.39 4.88
N GLY A 322 0.63 112.12 4.42
CA GLY A 322 -0.27 113.14 3.88
C GLY A 322 -0.70 114.18 4.93
N GLU A 323 -0.78 113.79 6.20
CA GLU A 323 -1.12 114.69 7.31
C GLU A 323 0.04 115.55 7.81
N GLN A 324 1.31 115.10 7.70
CA GLN A 324 2.45 115.73 8.39
C GLN A 324 3.39 116.55 7.49
N ASP A 325 3.47 116.26 6.19
CA ASP A 325 4.57 116.78 5.34
C ASP A 325 4.15 117.50 4.04
N LEU A 326 2.84 117.73 3.82
CA LEU A 326 2.35 118.38 2.59
C LEU A 326 2.88 119.81 2.41
N ASP A 327 3.10 120.54 3.51
CA ASP A 327 3.57 121.93 3.49
C ASP A 327 5.09 122.07 3.31
N LYS A 328 5.88 121.03 3.61
CA LYS A 328 7.37 121.09 3.57
C LYS A 328 7.98 120.62 2.25
N LEU A 329 7.24 119.87 1.44
CA LEU A 329 7.77 119.19 0.24
C LEU A 329 7.36 119.85 -1.09
N LYS A 330 6.64 120.98 -1.04
CA LYS A 330 6.10 121.68 -2.22
C LYS A 330 7.16 122.29 -3.16
N ASN A 331 8.43 122.38 -2.74
CA ASN A 331 9.43 123.21 -3.45
C ASN A 331 10.58 122.49 -4.19
N ILE A 332 10.73 121.15 -4.20
CA ILE A 332 11.95 120.54 -4.79
C ILE A 332 11.75 119.21 -5.56
N SER A 333 10.55 118.80 -6.01
CA SER A 333 10.47 117.51 -6.76
C SER A 333 9.57 117.54 -8.00
N ILE A 334 10.16 117.09 -9.12
CA ILE A 334 9.53 116.88 -10.43
C ILE A 334 8.56 115.68 -10.40
N ILE A 335 8.67 114.81 -9.39
CA ILE A 335 7.84 113.61 -9.20
C ILE A 335 6.78 113.89 -8.12
N PRO A 336 5.48 113.66 -8.37
CA PRO A 336 4.44 113.77 -7.35
C PRO A 336 4.76 112.90 -6.12
N ILE A 337 4.60 113.45 -4.92
CA ILE A 337 4.92 112.77 -3.65
C ILE A 337 4.21 111.40 -3.49
N TYR A 338 3.03 111.26 -4.11
CA TYR A 338 2.23 110.04 -4.07
C TYR A 338 2.56 109.02 -5.17
N PHE A 339 3.41 109.35 -6.16
CA PHE A 339 3.70 108.47 -7.29
C PHE A 339 4.35 107.15 -6.86
N VAL A 340 5.43 107.24 -6.06
CA VAL A 340 6.17 106.07 -5.55
C VAL A 340 5.30 105.15 -4.67
N PRO A 341 4.57 105.65 -3.65
CA PRO A 341 3.73 104.78 -2.82
C PRO A 341 2.55 104.14 -3.57
N ILE A 342 1.92 104.85 -4.51
CA ILE A 342 0.85 104.28 -5.35
C ILE A 342 1.39 103.16 -6.25
N ALA A 343 2.58 103.35 -6.84
CA ALA A 343 3.25 102.32 -7.62
C ALA A 343 3.61 101.09 -6.76
N LEU A 344 4.06 101.31 -5.52
CA LEU A 344 4.36 100.23 -4.57
C LEU A 344 3.11 99.43 -4.18
N ILE A 345 1.99 100.10 -3.86
CA ILE A 345 0.71 99.41 -3.58
C ILE A 345 0.26 98.59 -4.79
N SER A 346 0.35 99.15 -6.00
CA SER A 346 -0.04 98.45 -7.24
C SER A 346 0.80 97.18 -7.45
N LEU A 347 2.10 97.25 -7.17
CA LEU A 347 3.00 96.08 -7.21
C LEU A 347 2.63 95.03 -6.15
N LEU A 348 2.34 95.45 -4.92
CA LEU A 348 1.95 94.54 -3.83
C LEU A 348 0.61 93.85 -4.12
N ILE A 349 -0.37 94.55 -4.68
CA ILE A 349 -1.65 93.97 -5.12
C ILE A 349 -1.42 92.93 -6.22
N TYR A 350 -0.51 93.19 -7.17
CA TYR A 350 -0.16 92.24 -8.21
C TYR A 350 0.50 90.97 -7.63
N ILE A 351 1.43 91.13 -6.68
CA ILE A 351 2.04 90.02 -5.95
C ILE A 351 0.98 89.24 -5.18
N LEU A 352 0.11 89.91 -4.42
CA LEU A 352 -0.99 89.28 -3.68
C LEU A 352 -1.88 88.44 -4.60
N ARG A 353 -2.29 89.00 -5.75
CA ARG A 353 -3.09 88.28 -6.75
C ARG A 353 -2.38 87.01 -7.25
N THR A 354 -1.07 87.08 -7.43
CA THR A 354 -0.26 85.94 -7.89
C THR A 354 -0.13 84.87 -6.81
N LEU A 355 0.11 85.27 -5.56
CA LEU A 355 0.16 84.36 -4.40
C LEU A 355 -1.16 83.62 -4.20
N ILE A 356 -2.30 84.32 -4.29
CA ILE A 356 -3.63 83.72 -4.21
C ILE A 356 -3.84 82.68 -5.31
N LYS A 357 -3.47 83.00 -6.56
CA LYS A 357 -3.58 82.06 -7.69
C LYS A 357 -2.73 80.81 -7.48
N ILE A 358 -1.49 80.96 -6.99
CA ILE A 358 -0.60 79.83 -6.69
C ILE A 358 -1.14 78.98 -5.54
N ALA A 359 -1.67 79.60 -4.49
CA ALA A 359 -2.28 78.90 -3.36
C ALA A 359 -3.49 78.06 -3.79
N ILE A 360 -4.41 78.65 -4.54
CA ILE A 360 -5.59 77.96 -5.09
C ILE A 360 -5.17 76.82 -6.03
N SER A 361 -4.16 77.03 -6.88
CA SER A 361 -3.65 76.00 -7.78
C SER A 361 -3.09 74.80 -7.02
N ASN A 362 -2.28 75.02 -5.98
CA ASN A 362 -1.73 73.93 -5.17
C ASN A 362 -2.82 73.20 -4.38
N GLN A 363 -3.85 73.92 -3.93
CA GLN A 363 -5.01 73.30 -3.30
C GLN A 363 -5.80 72.41 -4.27
N HIS A 364 -6.01 72.87 -5.51
CA HIS A 364 -6.67 72.07 -6.56
C HIS A 364 -5.92 70.77 -6.81
N ILE A 365 -4.61 70.85 -7.07
CA ILE A 365 -3.74 69.69 -7.30
C ILE A 365 -3.80 68.71 -6.10
N SER A 366 -3.77 69.23 -4.88
CA SER A 366 -3.88 68.40 -3.66
C SER A 366 -5.21 67.64 -3.60
N VAL A 367 -6.32 68.31 -3.92
CA VAL A 367 -7.66 67.69 -3.95
C VAL A 367 -7.74 66.64 -5.05
N GLU A 368 -7.20 66.89 -6.24
CA GLU A 368 -7.18 65.91 -7.32
C GLU A 368 -6.36 64.66 -6.97
N TYR A 369 -5.18 64.81 -6.36
CA TYR A 369 -4.40 63.67 -5.88
C TYR A 369 -5.13 62.88 -4.79
N ALA A 370 -5.81 63.57 -3.86
CA ALA A 370 -6.60 62.90 -2.83
C ALA A 370 -7.81 62.14 -3.41
N GLN A 371 -8.47 62.70 -4.43
CA GLN A 371 -9.56 62.02 -5.15
C GLN A 371 -9.05 60.77 -5.88
N LYS A 372 -7.88 60.84 -6.52
CA LYS A 372 -7.25 59.68 -7.17
C LYS A 372 -6.88 58.57 -6.18
N ALA A 373 -6.36 58.92 -5.01
CA ALA A 373 -6.10 57.96 -3.94
C ALA A 373 -7.40 57.27 -3.48
N ALA A 374 -8.46 58.05 -3.21
CA ALA A 374 -9.75 57.51 -2.80
C ALA A 374 -10.41 56.63 -3.87
N LEU A 375 -10.32 57.00 -5.16
CA LEU A 375 -10.85 56.21 -6.26
C LEU A 375 -10.09 54.89 -6.44
N THR A 376 -8.78 54.90 -6.23
CA THR A 376 -7.93 53.70 -6.30
C THR A 376 -8.19 52.77 -5.11
N ASP A 377 -8.40 53.32 -3.92
CA ASP A 377 -8.76 52.56 -2.71
C ASP A 377 -10.16 51.95 -2.82
N TYR A 378 -11.14 52.71 -3.33
CA TYR A 378 -12.47 52.21 -3.64
C TYR A 378 -12.46 51.08 -4.69
N TYR A 379 -11.64 51.21 -5.73
CA TYR A 379 -11.44 50.13 -6.70
C TYR A 379 -10.84 48.88 -6.04
N LEU A 380 -9.90 49.06 -5.12
CA LEU A 380 -9.26 47.96 -4.38
C LEU A 380 -10.22 47.28 -3.39
N SER A 381 -11.10 48.01 -2.71
CA SER A 381 -12.12 47.43 -1.82
C SER A 381 -13.15 46.63 -2.62
N MET A 382 -13.55 47.13 -3.80
CA MET A 382 -14.48 46.43 -4.70
C MET A 382 -13.93 45.08 -5.18
N ILE A 383 -12.63 45.02 -5.52
CA ILE A 383 -11.96 43.75 -5.86
C ILE A 383 -11.96 42.78 -4.67
N GLN A 384 -11.68 43.28 -3.45
CA GLN A 384 -11.58 42.45 -2.24
C GLN A 384 -12.92 41.85 -1.79
N GLU A 385 -14.04 42.53 -2.03
CA GLU A 385 -15.39 42.05 -1.69
C GLU A 385 -15.92 40.96 -2.65
N GLY A 386 -15.09 40.48 -3.58
CA GLY A 386 -15.45 39.36 -4.46
C GLY A 386 -16.32 39.78 -5.66
N HIS A 387 -16.44 41.08 -5.93
CA HIS A 387 -16.97 41.58 -7.20
C HIS A 387 -15.94 41.37 -8.33
N LEU A 388 -15.64 40.11 -8.66
CA LEU A 388 -14.90 39.73 -9.87
C LEU A 388 -15.62 40.13 -11.17
N GLY A 389 -16.84 40.66 -11.06
CA GLY A 389 -17.65 41.18 -12.16
C GLY A 389 -17.54 42.68 -12.37
N ILE A 390 -16.39 43.33 -12.11
CA ILE A 390 -16.19 44.68 -12.66
C ILE A 390 -16.20 44.51 -14.18
N SER A 391 -17.30 44.94 -14.80
CA SER A 391 -17.48 44.92 -16.26
C SER A 391 -16.25 45.55 -16.90
N ILE A 392 -15.82 45.03 -18.06
CA ILE A 392 -14.76 45.65 -18.86
C ILE A 392 -15.05 47.15 -19.04
N GLU A 393 -16.34 47.53 -19.09
CA GLU A 393 -16.83 48.90 -19.17
C GLU A 393 -16.48 49.74 -17.93
N GLU A 394 -16.63 49.20 -16.71
CA GLU A 394 -16.29 49.89 -15.46
C GLU A 394 -14.77 50.05 -15.31
N LYS A 395 -13.98 49.06 -15.73
CA LYS A 395 -12.50 49.17 -15.79
C LYS A 395 -12.06 50.21 -16.81
N GLN A 396 -12.70 50.25 -17.98
CA GLN A 396 -12.46 51.24 -19.03
C GLN A 396 -12.87 52.65 -18.61
N LEU A 397 -13.78 52.80 -17.63
CA LEU A 397 -14.15 54.10 -17.07
C LEU A 397 -13.21 54.55 -15.96
N LEU A 398 -12.90 53.68 -14.99
CA LEU A 398 -12.16 54.05 -13.78
C LEU A 398 -10.65 54.21 -14.01
N LEU A 399 -10.02 53.34 -14.80
CA LEU A 399 -8.58 53.37 -15.02
C LEU A 399 -8.11 54.68 -15.68
N PRO A 400 -8.75 55.19 -16.75
CA PRO A 400 -8.38 56.48 -17.32
C PRO A 400 -8.52 57.64 -16.33
N THR A 401 -9.55 57.63 -15.47
CA THR A 401 -9.74 58.68 -14.46
C THR A 401 -8.66 58.65 -13.38
N ILE A 402 -8.21 57.46 -12.96
CA ILE A 402 -7.10 57.33 -12.00
C ILE A 402 -5.78 57.82 -12.61
N PHE A 403 -5.50 57.47 -13.87
CA PHE A 403 -4.21 57.73 -14.53
C PHE A 403 -4.14 58.98 -15.42
N SER A 404 -5.22 59.76 -15.52
CA SER A 404 -5.26 61.01 -16.28
C SER A 404 -4.21 62.02 -15.79
N LYS A 405 -3.88 63.00 -16.63
CA LYS A 405 -3.05 64.12 -16.18
C LYS A 405 -3.82 65.00 -15.20
N ILE A 406 -3.11 65.62 -14.26
CA ILE A 406 -3.67 66.58 -13.29
C ILE A 406 -3.55 67.96 -13.88
N ASP A 407 -4.69 68.66 -13.95
CA ASP A 407 -4.74 70.04 -14.39
C ASP A 407 -4.49 70.94 -13.19
N SER A 408 -3.43 71.74 -13.30
CA SER A 408 -3.24 72.81 -12.33
C SER A 408 -4.11 74.00 -12.75
N GLY A 409 -4.69 74.72 -11.80
CA GLY A 409 -5.44 75.95 -12.09
C GLY A 409 -4.64 77.03 -12.85
N LEU A 410 -3.33 76.82 -13.05
CA LEU A 410 -2.39 77.67 -13.77
C LEU A 410 -1.90 77.09 -15.12
N ILE A 411 -1.90 75.76 -15.29
CA ILE A 411 -1.49 75.03 -16.49
C ILE A 411 -2.65 74.11 -16.85
N LYS A 412 -3.39 74.48 -17.89
CA LYS A 412 -4.36 73.59 -18.53
C LYS A 412 -3.61 72.67 -19.47
N SER A 413 -3.88 71.38 -19.39
CA SER A 413 -3.43 70.47 -20.44
C SER A 413 -4.28 70.71 -21.70
N ASP A 414 -3.62 70.98 -22.83
CA ASP A 414 -4.31 71.01 -24.12
C ASP A 414 -4.77 69.57 -24.42
N SER A 415 -6.06 69.42 -24.73
CA SER A 415 -6.82 68.17 -24.85
C SER A 415 -6.37 67.24 -26.00
N THR A 416 -5.26 67.53 -26.66
CA THR A 416 -4.72 66.75 -27.79
C THR A 416 -3.81 65.59 -27.36
N GLY A 417 -3.31 65.57 -26.11
CA GLY A 417 -2.51 64.46 -25.58
C GLY A 417 -3.28 63.42 -24.74
N ASP A 418 -4.49 63.77 -24.31
CA ASP A 418 -5.36 62.88 -23.51
C ASP A 418 -5.98 61.75 -24.35
N SER A 419 -6.15 61.96 -25.67
CA SER A 419 -6.65 60.91 -26.58
C SER A 419 -5.69 59.73 -26.68
N ASP A 420 -4.37 59.98 -26.76
CA ASP A 420 -3.37 58.93 -26.95
C ASP A 420 -3.21 58.03 -25.71
N ILE A 421 -3.20 58.62 -24.50
CA ILE A 421 -3.09 57.84 -23.26
C ILE A 421 -4.37 57.06 -22.99
N THR A 422 -5.54 57.67 -23.25
CA THR A 422 -6.83 56.98 -23.10
C THR A 422 -7.00 55.86 -24.13
N GLU A 423 -6.48 56.02 -25.34
CA GLU A 423 -6.45 54.98 -26.38
C GLU A 423 -5.48 53.84 -26.01
N LEU A 424 -4.29 54.15 -25.51
CA LEU A 424 -3.32 53.15 -25.01
C LEU A 424 -3.86 52.35 -23.81
N LEU A 425 -4.55 53.01 -22.88
CA LEU A 425 -5.17 52.35 -21.73
C LEU A 425 -6.35 51.46 -22.15
N LYS A 426 -7.16 51.88 -23.13
CA LYS A 426 -8.22 51.05 -23.72
C LYS A 426 -7.65 49.80 -24.39
N ILE A 427 -6.54 49.92 -25.13
CA ILE A 427 -5.85 48.78 -25.76
C ILE A 427 -5.29 47.81 -24.72
N LEU A 428 -4.73 48.30 -23.61
CA LEU A 428 -4.20 47.48 -22.51
C LEU A 428 -5.31 46.73 -21.74
N VAL A 429 -6.48 47.36 -21.56
CA VAL A 429 -7.63 46.74 -20.89
C VAL A 429 -8.34 45.71 -21.80
N ALA A 430 -8.31 45.89 -23.13
CA ALA A 430 -8.96 44.99 -24.08
C ALA A 430 -8.14 43.73 -24.43
N LYS A 431 -6.86 43.65 -24.04
CA LYS A 431 -5.94 42.56 -24.43
C LYS A 431 -5.77 41.46 -23.38
N LYS A 432 -6.60 41.43 -22.34
CA LYS A 432 -6.63 40.43 -21.27
C LYS A 432 -8.07 40.00 -21.04
#